data_AF-A0A920UHW7-F1
#
_entry.id   AF-A0A920UHW7-F1
#
_cell.length_a   1.000
_cell.length_b   1.000
_cell.length_c   1.000
_cell.angle_alpha   90.00
_cell.angle_beta   90.00
_cell.angle_gamma   90.00
#
_symmetry.space_group_name_H-M   'P 1'
#
loop_
_entity.id
_entity.type
_entity.pdbx_description
1 polymer ?
#
loop_
_entity_poly.entity_id
_entity_poly.type
_entity_poly.pdbx_seq_one_letter_code
_entity_poly.pdbx_strand_id
1 'polypeptide(L)'
;MIGSEVAKELNYQLNEEIIVAHGTGKKSFLQHDDRPFKVAGILRPTGTPVDQTVHVSLEGITAMHVDWESGAPPMEGENLSLEEVMKLDLKPEEITSFLIGLKSKIHAFKIQREINSYNEEPLSAILPGLLFRSFGIY
;
A
#
# COMPACT_ATOMS: atom_id res chain seq x y z
N MET A 1 7.60 0.42 -6.71
CA MET A 1 7.51 -0.78 -7.58
C MET A 1 6.05 -1.20 -7.68
N ILE A 2 5.65 -1.85 -8.77
CA ILE A 2 4.28 -2.36 -8.94
C ILE A 2 4.27 -3.86 -9.20
N GLY A 3 3.23 -4.53 -8.71
CA GLY A 3 2.95 -5.93 -8.99
C GLY A 3 2.69 -6.19 -10.48
N SER A 4 2.92 -7.43 -10.92
CA SER A 4 2.83 -7.78 -12.35
C SER A 4 1.41 -7.69 -12.92
N GLU A 5 0.39 -7.99 -12.10
CA GLU A 5 -1.01 -7.90 -12.55
C GLU A 5 -1.45 -6.44 -12.66
N VAL A 6 -1.09 -5.61 -11.68
CA VAL A 6 -1.32 -4.14 -11.73
C VAL A 6 -0.72 -3.53 -12.99
N ALA A 7 0.56 -3.83 -13.27
CA ALA A 7 1.25 -3.31 -14.46
C ALA A 7 0.56 -3.73 -15.76
N LYS A 8 0.16 -5.01 -15.85
CA LYS A 8 -0.46 -5.57 -17.05
C LYS A 8 -1.87 -5.03 -17.28
N GLU A 9 -2.70 -4.97 -16.24
CA GLU A 9 -4.11 -4.58 -16.35
C GLU A 9 -4.27 -3.08 -16.60
N LEU A 10 -3.42 -2.26 -15.98
CA LEU A 10 -3.44 -0.80 -16.14
C LEU A 10 -2.46 -0.30 -17.20
N ASN A 11 -1.74 -1.23 -17.86
CA ASN A 11 -0.74 -0.97 -18.89
C ASN A 11 0.42 -0.05 -18.46
N TYR A 12 0.75 -0.04 -17.16
CA TYR A 12 1.84 0.77 -16.64
C TYR A 12 3.22 0.30 -17.11
N GLN A 13 4.07 1.26 -17.45
CA GLN A 13 5.47 1.07 -17.85
C GLN A 13 6.44 1.70 -16.84
N LEU A 14 7.73 1.38 -16.97
CA LEU A 14 8.78 2.03 -16.18
C LEU A 14 8.79 3.55 -16.43
N ASN A 15 9.09 4.30 -15.38
CA ASN A 15 9.13 5.76 -15.33
C ASN A 15 7.80 6.49 -15.52
N GLU A 16 6.68 5.78 -15.71
CA GLU A 16 5.36 6.40 -15.70
C GLU A 16 4.98 6.86 -14.29
N GLU A 17 4.10 7.87 -14.24
CA GLU A 17 3.59 8.42 -13.00
C GLU A 17 2.34 7.67 -12.53
N ILE A 18 2.28 7.43 -11.23
CA ILE A 18 1.15 6.85 -10.52
C ILE A 18 0.68 7.88 -9.50
N ILE A 19 -0.57 8.30 -9.66
CA ILE A 19 -1.29 9.09 -8.67
C ILE A 19 -2.02 8.11 -7.77
N VAL A 20 -1.69 8.13 -6.48
CA VAL A 20 -2.39 7.33 -5.47
C VAL A 20 -3.61 8.10 -5.02
N ALA A 21 -4.71 7.39 -4.77
CA ALA A 21 -5.96 8.02 -4.38
C ALA A 21 -6.70 7.21 -3.32
N HIS A 22 -7.42 7.92 -2.45
CA HIS A 22 -8.30 7.32 -1.45
C HIS A 22 -9.68 7.05 -2.07
N GLY A 23 -10.18 5.83 -1.86
CA GLY A 23 -11.51 5.41 -2.30
C GLY A 23 -11.61 3.90 -2.51
N THR A 24 -12.83 3.40 -2.67
CA THR A 24 -13.11 2.01 -3.01
C THR A 24 -13.86 1.94 -4.34
N GLY A 25 -13.29 1.22 -5.32
CA GLY A 25 -13.89 1.02 -6.64
C GLY A 25 -13.71 2.20 -7.61
N LYS A 26 -14.68 2.43 -8.50
CA LYS A 26 -14.60 3.41 -9.61
C LYS A 26 -14.69 4.88 -9.18
N LYS A 27 -14.88 5.16 -7.89
CA LYS A 27 -14.98 6.53 -7.36
C LYS A 27 -13.79 6.77 -6.43
N SER A 28 -12.83 7.54 -6.92
CA SER A 28 -11.83 8.19 -6.08
C SER A 28 -12.46 9.43 -5.44
N PHE A 29 -12.28 9.59 -4.14
CA PHE A 29 -12.79 10.75 -3.40
C PHE A 29 -11.72 11.82 -3.22
N LEU A 30 -10.45 11.42 -3.07
CA LEU A 30 -9.30 12.30 -2.88
C LEU A 30 -8.08 11.71 -3.58
N GLN A 31 -7.32 12.53 -4.29
CA GLN A 31 -6.14 12.13 -5.06
C GLN A 31 -4.89 12.83 -4.50
N HIS A 32 -3.75 12.15 -4.57
CA HIS A 32 -2.42 12.69 -4.26
C HIS A 32 -1.70 13.08 -5.55
N ASP A 33 -2.27 14.00 -6.32
CA ASP A 33 -1.75 14.45 -7.62
C ASP A 33 -0.64 15.51 -7.50
N ASP A 34 -0.48 16.11 -6.33
CA ASP A 34 0.63 17.00 -5.94
C ASP A 34 1.94 16.23 -5.67
N ARG A 35 1.84 14.95 -5.29
CA ARG A 35 2.97 14.07 -4.93
C ARG A 35 2.90 12.71 -5.65
N PRO A 36 2.99 12.69 -6.99
CA PRO A 36 2.92 11.46 -7.75
C PRO A 36 4.15 10.57 -7.52
N PHE A 37 3.95 9.27 -7.60
CA PHE A 37 5.03 8.28 -7.58
C PHE A 37 5.47 7.94 -9.00
N LYS A 38 6.74 7.56 -9.17
CA LYS A 38 7.23 7.00 -10.44
C LYS A 38 7.41 5.50 -10.36
N VAL A 39 7.07 4.80 -11.44
CA VAL A 39 7.29 3.35 -11.55
C VAL A 39 8.78 3.07 -11.71
N ALA A 40 9.44 2.80 -10.58
CA ALA A 40 10.86 2.43 -10.56
C ALA A 40 11.13 0.96 -10.95
N GLY A 41 10.09 0.12 -10.99
CA GLY A 41 10.24 -1.31 -11.23
C GLY A 41 8.91 -2.05 -11.27
N ILE A 42 8.85 -3.10 -12.08
CA ILE A 42 7.71 -4.02 -12.19
C ILE A 42 8.17 -5.38 -11.67
N LEU A 43 7.44 -5.93 -10.70
CA LEU A 43 7.75 -7.21 -10.10
C LEU A 43 7.49 -8.35 -11.09
N ARG A 44 8.29 -9.42 -11.02
CA ARG A 44 8.01 -10.65 -11.76
C ARG A 44 6.76 -11.32 -11.18
N PRO A 45 5.93 -11.99 -12.01
CA PRO A 45 4.76 -12.71 -11.53
C PRO A 45 5.11 -13.74 -10.47
N THR A 46 4.39 -13.70 -9.34
CA THR A 46 4.59 -14.60 -8.19
C THR A 46 3.42 -15.55 -7.97
N GLY A 47 2.25 -15.25 -8.54
CA GLY A 47 0.99 -15.95 -8.26
C GLY A 47 0.50 -15.72 -6.83
N THR A 48 0.92 -14.62 -6.20
CA THR A 48 0.53 -14.23 -4.83
C THR A 48 -0.15 -12.86 -4.83
N PRO A 49 -0.83 -12.47 -3.74
CA PRO A 49 -1.46 -11.15 -3.64
C PRO A 49 -0.52 -9.96 -3.92
N VAL A 50 0.80 -10.15 -3.78
CA VAL A 50 1.82 -9.15 -4.15
C VAL A 50 1.68 -8.69 -5.61
N ASP A 51 1.25 -9.57 -6.51
CA ASP A 51 1.10 -9.24 -7.94
C ASP A 51 0.01 -8.18 -8.20
N GLN A 52 -0.92 -8.00 -7.25
CA GLN A 52 -2.04 -7.05 -7.29
C GLN A 52 -1.82 -5.82 -6.39
N THR A 53 -0.56 -5.51 -6.05
CA THR A 53 -0.25 -4.40 -5.12
C THR A 53 0.71 -3.38 -5.71
N VAL A 54 0.66 -2.16 -5.19
CA VAL A 54 1.65 -1.10 -5.41
C VAL A 54 2.53 -1.02 -4.16
N HIS A 55 3.85 -1.06 -4.34
CA HIS A 55 4.84 -0.96 -3.27
C HIS A 55 5.57 0.37 -3.35
N VAL A 56 5.39 1.18 -2.32
CA VAL A 56 6.12 2.44 -2.11
C VAL A 56 7.06 2.29 -0.92
N SER A 57 8.05 3.18 -0.81
CA SER A 57 8.85 3.25 0.40
C SER A 57 8.00 3.78 1.56
N LEU A 58 8.37 3.42 2.79
CA LEU A 58 7.70 3.91 3.97
C LEU A 58 7.84 5.42 4.10
N GLU A 59 9.03 5.94 3.80
CA GLU A 59 9.31 7.37 3.76
C GLU A 59 8.50 8.08 2.67
N GLY A 60 8.25 7.39 1.55
CA GLY A 60 7.43 7.93 0.46
C GLY A 60 5.97 8.06 0.86
N ILE A 61 5.40 7.04 1.50
CA ILE A 61 4.00 7.13 1.96
C ILE A 61 3.85 8.15 3.10
N THR A 62 4.86 8.30 3.98
CA THR A 62 4.89 9.37 4.99
C THR A 62 4.96 10.75 4.35
N ALA A 63 5.86 10.95 3.38
CA ALA A 63 6.00 12.22 2.65
C ALA A 63 4.71 12.63 1.94
N MET A 64 3.98 11.67 1.38
CA MET A 64 2.68 11.91 0.74
C MET A 64 1.64 12.47 1.75
N HIS A 65 1.69 12.02 3.00
CA HIS A 65 0.68 12.32 4.04
C HIS A 65 1.14 13.33 5.10
N VAL A 66 2.30 13.97 4.96
CA VAL A 66 2.94 14.72 6.07
C VAL A 66 2.19 15.98 6.51
N ASP A 67 1.43 16.60 5.61
CA ASP A 67 0.54 17.74 5.85
C ASP A 67 -0.94 17.35 5.80
N TRP A 68 -1.24 16.05 5.78
CA TRP A 68 -2.59 15.54 5.93
C TRP A 68 -2.90 15.31 7.40
N GLU A 69 -3.98 15.91 7.89
CA GLU A 69 -4.42 15.73 9.27
C GLU A 69 -5.69 14.86 9.32
N SER A 70 -5.66 13.81 10.14
CA SER A 70 -6.81 12.90 10.33
C SER A 70 -7.42 12.35 9.03
N GLY A 71 -6.59 12.16 7.99
CA GLY A 71 -7.02 11.66 6.68
C GLY A 71 -7.68 12.72 5.76
N ALA A 72 -7.66 14.00 6.14
CA ALA A 72 -8.07 15.11 5.29
C ALA A 72 -6.84 15.82 4.68
N PRO A 73 -6.95 16.32 3.43
CA PRO A 73 -5.91 17.12 2.82
C PRO A 73 -5.76 18.47 3.54
N PRO A 74 -4.58 19.11 3.46
CA PRO A 74 -4.36 20.44 4.01
C PRO A 74 -5.29 21.49 3.38
N MET A 75 -5.55 22.59 4.10
CA MET A 75 -6.28 23.71 3.53
C MET A 75 -5.46 24.39 2.41
N GLU A 76 -6.17 25.12 1.53
CA GLU A 76 -5.52 25.88 0.47
C GLU A 76 -4.51 26.87 1.08
N GLY A 77 -3.25 26.79 0.65
CA GLY A 77 -2.14 27.60 1.17
C GLY A 77 -1.37 27.01 2.35
N GLU A 78 -1.81 25.88 2.92
CA GLU A 78 -1.11 25.18 4.01
C GLU A 78 -0.27 23.98 3.53
N ASN A 79 -0.25 23.73 2.23
CA ASN A 79 0.46 22.60 1.63
C ASN A 79 1.98 22.83 1.69
N LEU A 80 2.72 21.82 2.11
CA LEU A 80 4.19 21.87 2.09
C LEU A 80 4.73 21.61 0.68
N SER A 81 5.72 22.41 0.27
CA SER A 81 6.46 22.15 -0.96
C SER A 81 7.30 20.87 -0.84
N LEU A 82 7.61 20.24 -1.98
CA LEU A 82 8.47 19.05 -2.02
C LEU A 82 9.84 19.29 -1.35
N GLU A 83 10.40 20.50 -1.48
CA GLU A 83 11.68 20.85 -0.85
C GLU A 83 11.59 20.95 0.68
N GLU A 84 10.45 21.35 1.22
CA GLU A 84 10.20 21.39 2.67
C GLU A 84 10.00 19.98 3.20
N VAL A 85 9.18 19.17 2.53
CA VAL A 85 8.92 17.77 2.91
C VAL A 85 10.21 16.95 2.96
N MET A 86 11.10 17.11 1.99
CA MET A 86 12.37 16.37 1.92
C MET A 86 13.37 16.73 3.05
N LYS A 87 13.12 17.80 3.82
CA LYS A 87 13.93 18.19 4.98
C LYS A 87 13.44 17.58 6.29
N LEU A 88 12.26 16.96 6.29
CA LEU A 88 11.65 16.35 7.47
C LEU A 88 12.24 14.95 7.74
N ASP A 89 12.08 14.47 8.97
CA ASP A 89 12.25 13.05 9.25
C ASP A 89 11.01 12.30 8.76
N LEU A 90 11.17 11.55 7.67
CA LEU A 90 10.09 10.84 7.00
C LEU A 90 9.91 9.40 7.51
N LYS A 91 10.65 9.00 8.55
CA LYS A 91 10.50 7.68 9.15
C LYS A 91 9.07 7.56 9.72
N PRO A 92 8.29 6.52 9.34
CA PRO A 92 6.96 6.34 9.90
C PRO A 92 7.05 6.03 11.40
N GLU A 93 6.08 6.53 12.16
CA GLU A 93 5.92 6.19 13.58
C GLU A 93 5.26 4.82 13.76
N GLU A 94 4.43 4.40 12.80
CA GLU A 94 3.65 3.16 12.89
C GLU A 94 3.63 2.35 11.59
N ILE A 95 3.46 1.03 11.73
CA ILE A 95 3.18 0.10 10.64
C ILE A 95 1.92 -0.66 11.01
N THR A 96 0.82 -0.42 10.28
CA THR A 96 -0.49 -0.99 10.59
C THR A 96 -0.67 -2.41 10.06
N SER A 97 0.04 -2.77 8.99
CA SER A 97 -0.02 -4.11 8.40
C SER A 97 1.24 -4.43 7.59
N PHE A 98 1.53 -5.72 7.44
CA PHE A 98 2.63 -6.20 6.61
C PHE A 98 2.33 -7.62 6.10
N LEU A 99 3.02 -8.01 5.02
CA LEU A 99 2.92 -9.34 4.43
C LEU A 99 4.03 -10.25 4.96
N ILE A 100 3.67 -11.47 5.37
CA ILE A 100 4.62 -12.48 5.83
C ILE A 100 4.70 -13.61 4.80
N GLY A 101 5.89 -13.80 4.22
CA GLY A 101 6.18 -14.94 3.34
C GLY A 101 6.51 -16.21 4.14
N LEU A 102 5.81 -17.30 3.87
CA LEU A 102 6.07 -18.60 4.51
C LEU A 102 6.93 -19.49 3.61
N LYS A 103 7.94 -20.14 4.19
CA LYS A 103 8.75 -21.16 3.49
C LYS A 103 7.93 -22.40 3.09
N SER A 104 6.88 -22.70 3.85
CA SER A 104 5.98 -23.83 3.57
C SER A 104 4.53 -23.41 3.70
N LYS A 105 3.77 -23.57 2.62
CA LYS A 105 2.35 -23.16 2.54
C LYS A 105 1.45 -23.94 3.50
N ILE A 106 1.83 -25.18 3.85
CA ILE A 106 1.03 -26.04 4.74
C ILE A 106 0.91 -25.47 6.15
N HIS A 107 1.84 -24.59 6.57
CA HIS A 107 1.82 -23.98 7.90
C HIS A 107 0.95 -22.73 7.98
N ALA A 108 0.35 -22.27 6.89
CA ALA A 108 -0.39 -21.00 6.85
C ALA A 108 -1.49 -20.88 7.91
N PHE A 109 -2.34 -21.90 8.04
CA PHE A 109 -3.42 -21.90 9.04
C PHE A 109 -2.92 -22.00 10.48
N LYS A 110 -1.81 -22.73 10.70
CA LYS A 110 -1.20 -22.84 12.03
C LYS A 110 -0.67 -21.47 12.48
N ILE A 111 0.13 -20.82 11.64
CA ILE A 111 0.69 -19.48 11.92
C ILE A 111 -0.43 -18.46 12.09
N GLN A 112 -1.44 -18.48 11.23
CA GLN A 112 -2.60 -17.60 11.36
C GLN A 112 -3.28 -17.75 12.72
N ARG A 113 -3.53 -18.99 13.15
CA ARG A 113 -4.15 -19.27 14.45
C ARG A 113 -3.26 -18.82 15.61
N GLU A 114 -1.96 -19.06 15.53
CA GLU A 114 -1.01 -18.63 16.55
C GLU A 114 -1.04 -17.11 16.73
N ILE A 115 -1.00 -16.34 15.64
CA ILE A 115 -1.10 -14.87 15.69
C ILE A 115 -2.45 -14.44 16.26
N ASN A 116 -3.56 -15.01 15.78
CA ASN A 116 -4.91 -14.63 16.23
C ASN A 116 -5.24 -15.07 17.67
N SER A 117 -4.41 -15.92 18.28
CA SER A 117 -4.58 -16.39 19.67
C SER A 117 -3.49 -15.81 20.59
N TYR A 118 -2.64 -14.93 20.09
CA TYR A 118 -1.59 -14.27 20.84
C TYR A 118 -2.21 -13.19 21.73
N ASN A 119 -2.11 -13.35 23.04
CA ASN A 119 -2.81 -12.47 24.01
C ASN A 119 -1.94 -11.33 24.53
N GLU A 120 -0.62 -11.34 24.27
CA GLU A 120 0.27 -10.28 24.77
C GLU A 120 0.12 -8.99 23.96
N GLU A 121 -0.27 -9.09 22.68
CA GLU A 121 -0.49 -7.95 21.80
C GLU A 121 -1.73 -8.18 20.91
N PRO A 122 -2.50 -7.12 20.60
CA PRO A 122 -3.71 -7.22 19.77
C PRO A 122 -3.36 -7.37 18.28
N LEU A 123 -2.89 -8.57 17.90
CA LEU A 123 -2.51 -8.89 16.53
C LEU A 123 -3.63 -9.65 15.81
N SER A 124 -3.72 -9.43 14.49
CA SER A 124 -4.60 -10.21 13.62
C SER A 124 -3.88 -10.64 12.34
N ALA A 125 -4.13 -11.87 11.92
CA ALA A 125 -3.63 -12.44 10.70
C ALA A 125 -4.77 -12.92 9.80
N ILE A 126 -4.69 -12.52 8.53
CA ILE A 126 -5.58 -12.94 7.46
C ILE A 126 -4.79 -13.62 6.34
N LEU A 127 -5.42 -14.56 5.62
CA LEU A 127 -4.86 -15.18 4.43
C LEU A 127 -5.38 -14.43 3.19
N PRO A 128 -4.58 -13.58 2.53
CA PRO A 128 -5.13 -12.63 1.57
C PRO A 128 -5.74 -13.34 0.33
N GLY A 129 -5.13 -14.43 -0.15
CA GLY A 129 -5.62 -15.18 -1.32
C GLY A 129 -6.96 -15.92 -1.14
N LEU A 130 -7.50 -16.01 0.08
CA LEU A 130 -8.85 -16.52 0.33
C LEU A 130 -9.90 -15.38 0.36
N LEU A 131 -9.48 -14.16 0.65
CA LEU A 131 -10.35 -12.98 0.76
C LEU A 131 -10.55 -12.26 -0.57
N PHE A 132 -9.56 -12.26 -1.46
CA PHE A 132 -9.67 -11.63 -2.78
C PHE A 132 -10.49 -12.43 -3.80
N ARG A 133 -10.94 -13.65 -3.48
CA ARG A 133 -11.82 -14.44 -4.35
C ARG A 133 -13.31 -14.07 -4.27
N SER A 134 -13.71 -13.17 -3.36
CA SER A 134 -15.12 -12.76 -3.20
C SER A 134 -15.42 -11.29 -3.46
N PHE A 135 -14.49 -10.52 -4.06
CA PHE A 135 -14.81 -9.19 -4.60
C PHE A 135 -14.98 -9.25 -6.12
N GLY A 136 -15.80 -10.21 -6.57
CA GLY A 136 -16.47 -10.13 -7.86
C GLY A 136 -17.64 -9.16 -7.72
N ILE A 137 -17.37 -7.87 -7.96
CA ILE A 137 -18.40 -6.85 -8.05
C ILE A 137 -19.07 -7.04 -9.43
N TYR A 138 -20.36 -7.36 -9.42
CA TYR A 138 -21.24 -7.23 -10.58
C TYR A 138 -21.33 -5.76 -11.03
#